data_AF-A0A849R203-F1
#
_entry.id   AF-A0A849R203-F1
#
_cell.length_a   1.000
_cell.length_b   1.000
_cell.length_c   1.000
_cell.angle_alpha   90.00
_cell.angle_beta   90.00
_cell.angle_gamma   90.00
#
_symmetry.space_group_name_H-M   'P 1'
#
loop_
_entity.id
_entity.type
_entity.pdbx_description
1 polymer ?
#
loop_
_entity_poly.entity_id
_entity_poly.type
_entity_poly.pdbx_seq_one_letter_code
_entity_poly.pdbx_strand_id
1 'polypeptide(L)' 'MILLQHININGSEQLHGKELALFEPTGDHVNLKADEDSILLVMAGEPINEPIADHGSFVMNTHEEINKAINDFNGGRF' A
#
# COMPACT_ATOMS: atom_id res chain seq x y z
N MET A 1 -4.96 -4.10 -2.93
CA MET A 1 -6.06 -4.00 -1.95
C MET A 1 -7.36 -4.36 -2.65
N ILE A 2 -8.10 -5.37 -2.21
CA ILE A 2 -9.34 -5.77 -2.91
C ILE A 2 -10.55 -5.18 -2.20
N LEU A 3 -11.44 -4.55 -2.97
CA LEU A 3 -12.63 -3.89 -2.45
C LEU A 3 -13.89 -4.57 -3.01
N LEU A 4 -14.08 -5.85 -2.64
CA LEU A 4 -15.29 -6.71 -2.77
C LEU A 4 -15.10 -7.97 -3.65
N GLN A 5 -15.51 -9.08 -3.00
CA GLN A 5 -15.97 -10.39 -3.50
C GLN A 5 -15.02 -11.34 -4.25
N HIS A 6 -15.33 -12.64 -4.18
CA HIS A 6 -14.42 -13.80 -4.34
C HIS A 6 -13.51 -13.73 -5.57
N ILE A 7 -12.19 -13.70 -5.34
CA ILE A 7 -11.16 -13.68 -6.39
C ILE A 7 -10.25 -14.90 -6.26
N ASN A 8 -10.05 -15.59 -7.37
CA ASN A 8 -8.98 -16.57 -7.51
C ASN A 8 -7.72 -15.89 -8.08
N ILE A 9 -6.59 -16.10 -7.41
CA ILE A 9 -5.27 -15.60 -7.77
C ILE A 9 -4.41 -16.78 -8.24
N ASN A 10 -3.85 -16.65 -9.44
CA ASN A 10 -2.93 -17.61 -10.04
C ASN A 10 -3.43 -19.08 -10.06
N GLY A 11 -4.74 -19.30 -9.95
CA GLY A 11 -5.36 -20.62 -10.00
C GLY A 11 -5.37 -21.38 -8.67
N SER A 12 -4.72 -20.88 -7.63
CA SER A 12 -4.50 -21.64 -6.38
C SER A 12 -4.95 -20.92 -5.11
N GLU A 13 -4.89 -19.60 -5.07
CA GLU A 13 -5.27 -18.82 -3.89
C GLU A 13 -6.64 -18.19 -4.09
N GLN A 14 -7.47 -18.21 -3.06
CA GLN A 14 -8.78 -17.58 -3.07
C GLN A 14 -8.80 -16.48 -2.02
N LEU A 15 -9.14 -15.27 -2.44
CA LEU A 15 -9.37 -14.13 -1.57
C LEU A 15 -10.85 -13.83 -1.46
N HIS A 16 -11.25 -13.44 -0.26
CA HIS A 16 -12.61 -13.01 0.06
C HIS A 16 -12.65 -11.49 0.28
N GLY A 17 -13.84 -10.95 0.57
CA GLY A 17 -14.03 -9.51 0.71
C GLY A 17 -13.14 -8.86 1.77
N LYS A 18 -12.55 -7.71 1.43
CA LYS A 18 -11.67 -6.87 2.28
C LYS A 18 -10.30 -7.47 2.62
N GLU A 19 -9.77 -8.31 1.74
CA GLU A 19 -8.42 -8.87 1.89
C GLU A 19 -7.36 -8.13 1.07
N LEU A 20 -6.12 -8.26 1.53
CA LEU A 20 -4.93 -7.73 0.87
C LEU A 20 -4.05 -8.91 0.46
N ALA A 21 -3.90 -9.14 -0.85
CA ALA A 21 -2.77 -9.92 -1.38
C ALA A 21 -1.55 -9.01 -1.52
N LEU A 22 -0.42 -9.50 -1.03
CA LEU A 22 0.91 -8.95 -1.30
C LEU A 22 1.64 -9.92 -2.22
N PHE A 23 2.20 -9.38 -3.30
CA PHE A 23 3.00 -10.15 -4.24
C PHE A 23 4.47 -9.80 -4.05
N GLU A 24 5.35 -10.79 -4.24
CA GLU A 24 6.78 -10.54 -4.38
C GLU A 24 7.04 -9.65 -5.62
N PRO A 25 8.05 -8.76 -5.58
CA PRO A 25 8.41 -7.90 -6.71
C PRO A 25 9.18 -8.67 -7.79
N THR A 26 8.75 -9.90 -8.08
CA THR A 26 9.35 -10.80 -9.07
C THR A 26 8.27 -11.33 -10.00
N GLY A 27 8.57 -11.38 -11.29
CA GLY A 27 7.63 -11.80 -12.32
C GLY A 27 6.89 -10.63 -12.98
N ASP A 28 6.22 -10.93 -14.09
CA ASP A 28 5.74 -9.90 -15.02
C ASP A 28 4.20 -9.78 -15.06
N HIS A 29 3.49 -10.74 -14.47
CA HIS A 29 2.03 -10.79 -14.51
C HIS A 29 1.43 -11.48 -13.30
N VAL A 30 0.17 -11.13 -13.00
CA VAL A 30 -0.69 -11.79 -12.02
C VAL A 30 -1.98 -12.18 -12.73
N ASN A 31 -2.41 -13.43 -12.58
CA ASN A 31 -3.68 -13.90 -13.14
C ASN A 31 -4.78 -13.76 -12.09
N LEU A 32 -5.84 -13.01 -12.40
CA LEU A 32 -6.98 -12.80 -11.53
C LEU A 32 -8.24 -13.32 -12.23
N LYS A 33 -9.03 -14.12 -11.50
CA LYS A 33 -10.35 -14.57 -11.94
C LYS A 33 -11.37 -14.22 -10.87
N ALA A 34 -12.37 -13.43 -11.24
CA ALA A 34 -13.51 -13.15 -10.38
C ALA A 34 -14.60 -14.19 -10.62
N ASP A 35 -15.11 -14.79 -9.55
CA ASP A 35 -16.22 -15.75 -9.64
C ASP A 35 -17.60 -15.05 -9.51
N GLU A 36 -17.61 -13.77 -9.16
CA GLU A 36 -18.77 -12.88 -9.12
C GLU A 36 -18.35 -11.43 -9.43
N ASP A 37 -19.28 -10.47 -9.44
CA ASP A 37 -18.96 -9.06 -9.69
C ASP A 37 -18.10 -8.50 -8.55
N SER A 38 -16.88 -8.08 -8.90
CA SER A 38 -15.86 -7.66 -7.92
C SER A 38 -15.23 -6.32 -8.29
N ILE A 39 -14.84 -5.55 -7.27
CA ILE A 39 -14.04 -4.32 -7.44
C ILE A 39 -12.65 -4.54 -6.84
N LEU A 40 -11.63 -4.28 -7.65
CA LEU A 40 -10.23 -4.49 -7.33
C LEU A 40 -9.49 -3.15 -7.30
N LEU A 41 -8.69 -2.89 -6.27
CA LEU A 41 -7.67 -1.84 -6.29
C LEU A 41 -6.27 -2.47 -6.38
N VAL A 42 -5.71 -2.41 -7.58
CA VAL A 42 -4.33 -2.84 -7.83
C VAL A 42 -3.40 -1.67 -7.58
N MET A 43 -2.37 -1.88 -6.76
CA MET A 43 -1.32 -0.91 -6.48
C MET A 43 0.02 -1.59 -6.73
N ALA A 44 0.86 -0.96 -7.56
CA ALA A 44 2.20 -1.41 -7.87
C ALA A 44 3.10 -0.19 -8.02
N GLY A 45 4.36 -0.33 -7.66
CA GLY A 45 5.34 0.74 -7.73
C GLY A 45 6.75 0.22 -7.45
N GLU A 46 7.74 0.94 -7.93
CA GLU A 46 9.12 0.68 -7.59
C GLU A 46 9.36 0.99 -6.11
N PRO A 47 10.04 0.10 -5.35
CA PRO A 47 10.43 0.41 -3.98
C PRO A 47 11.26 1.70 -3.93
N ILE A 48 10.86 2.64 -3.07
CA ILE A 48 11.54 3.94 -2.92
C ILE A 48 12.99 3.75 -2.42
N ASN A 49 13.26 2.66 -1.68
CA ASN A 49 14.58 2.31 -1.15
C ASN A 49 15.24 3.40 -0.29
N GLU A 50 14.44 4.25 0.34
CA GLU A 50 14.89 5.26 1.29
C GLU A 50 14.46 4.89 2.71
N PRO A 51 15.19 5.35 3.74
CA PRO A 51 14.74 5.23 5.12
C PRO A 51 13.38 5.88 5.31
N ILE A 52 12.56 5.29 6.16
CA ILE A 52 11.24 5.81 6.55
C ILE A 52 11.28 6.12 8.04
N ALA A 53 10.99 7.37 8.38
CA ALA A 53 10.70 7.83 9.74
C ALA A 53 9.26 8.34 9.77
N ASP A 54 8.41 7.76 10.60
CA ASP A 54 7.00 8.13 10.73
C ASP A 54 6.66 8.64 12.12
N HIS A 55 5.77 9.63 12.18
CA HIS A 55 5.18 10.12 13.41
C HIS A 55 3.77 10.65 13.16
N GLY A 56 2.78 9.76 13.33
CA GLY A 56 1.37 10.08 13.17
C GLY A 56 1.04 10.54 11.76
N SER A 57 0.85 11.85 11.58
CA SER A 57 0.50 12.46 10.29
C SER A 57 1.72 12.86 9.44
N PHE A 58 2.94 12.66 9.94
CA PHE A 58 4.17 13.03 9.26
C PHE A 58 4.99 11.79 8.90
N VAL A 59 5.47 11.75 7.65
CA VAL A 59 6.38 10.71 7.15
C VAL A 59 7.52 11.42 6.43
N MET A 60 8.76 11.17 6.86
CA MET A 60 10.00 11.74 6.34
C MET A 60 11.08 10.64 6.25
N ASN A 61 12.32 10.99 5.88
CA ASN A 61 13.42 10.03 5.83
C ASN A 61 14.15 9.89 7.17
N THR A 62 14.16 10.94 8.01
CA THR A 62 14.88 10.97 9.30
C THR A 62 14.03 11.54 10.46
N HIS A 63 14.41 11.23 11.70
CA HIS A 63 13.74 11.77 12.89
C HIS A 63 13.94 13.30 13.04
N GLU A 64 15.06 13.85 12.56
CA GLU A 64 15.30 15.29 12.57
C GLU A 64 14.30 16.03 11.66
N GLU A 65 14.02 15.47 10.48
CA GLU A 65 13.03 16.01 9.55
C GLU A 65 11.61 15.94 10.13
N ILE A 66 11.27 14.87 10.85
CA ILE A 66 10.00 14.79 11.60
C ILE A 66 9.90 15.91 12.63
N ASN A 67 10.92 16.12 13.46
CA ASN A 67 10.92 17.19 14.46
C ASN A 67 10.76 18.58 13.83
N LYS A 68 11.44 18.79 12.69
CA LYS A 68 11.30 20.03 11.91
C LYS A 68 9.87 20.21 11.40
N ALA A 69 9.27 19.17 10.80
CA ALA A 69 7.91 19.21 10.27
C ALA A 69 6.88 19.54 11.36
N ILE A 70 7.01 18.93 12.55
CA ILE A 70 6.15 19.21 13.70
C ILE A 70 6.32 20.67 14.17
N ASN A 71 7.56 21.17 14.25
CA ASN A 71 7.83 22.56 14.63
C ASN A 71 7.29 23.57 13.61
N ASP A 72 7.37 23.25 12.32
CA ASP A 72 6.82 24.08 11.25
C ASP A 72 5.29 24.11 11.30
N PHE A 73 4.65 22.96 11.52
CA PHE A 73 3.20 22.86 11.72
C PHE A 73 2.74 23.64 12.96
N ASN A 74 3.37 23.42 14.11
CA ASN A 74 3.05 24.12 15.36
C ASN A 74 3.33 25.63 15.27
N GLY A 75 4.27 26.03 14.42
CA GLY A 75 4.62 27.43 14.14
C GLY A 75 3.69 28.13 13.14
N GLY A 76 2.66 27.46 12.62
CA GLY A 76 1.72 28.03 11.65
C GLY A 76 2.33 28.28 10.28
N ARG A 77 3.39 27.54 9.91
CA ARG A 77 4.00 27.61 8.57
C ARG A 77 3.28 26.72 7.54
N PHE A 78 2.16 26.09 7.94
CA PHE A 78 1.28 25.24 7.16
C PHE A 78 -0.18 25.46 7.55
#